data_AF-A0A933LPL4-F1
#
_entry.id   AF-A0A933LPL4-F1
#
_cell.length_a   1.000
_cell.length_b   1.000
_cell.length_c   1.000
_cell.angle_alpha   90.00
_cell.angle_beta   90.00
_cell.angle_gamma   90.00
#
_symmetry.space_group_name_H-M   'P 1'
#
loop_
_entity.id
_entity.type
_entity.pdbx_description
1 polymer ?
#
loop_
_entity_poly.entity_id
_entity_poly.type
_entity_poly.pdbx_seq_one_letter_code
_entity_poly.pdbx_strand_id
1 'polypeptide(L)'
;MRRLIISSVFLAGALALGVFVGGLFAVESDLLPRFALKNGDVNGDLERDLSDGVYLLSHLFLGTPAPVPLANCAGWAPDVQNGDTNGDGERDVSDPIHLLRWLYFGEADPAPECASFLDAFGGGGAKNPNPRVIPVGAKAHGQTYGDWGAAWWRWALGIAKDVNPVTDPSGEHCDEGQSGSVWFLAGTFGGNVERSCTVPAGKTIFFPLLNYVLWTPEDLAFVDSIGVPGATTEEKFRTAMDAFLDNATTLTCTVDGVALNDLFSYRASSSTGTTPLLLGPDNVLQDFGYPDGLREESVTDGYWLMLAPLPEGEHTIVFSSELVCTAAECFGLDFAFGVTVTYHLTVEG
;
A
#
# COMPACT_ATOMS: atom_id res chain seq x y z
N MET A 1 20.16 -63.15 23.16
CA MET A 1 21.28 -63.08 22.20
C MET A 1 20.84 -63.62 20.85
N ARG A 2 21.03 -62.82 19.79
CA ARG A 2 21.01 -63.13 18.34
C ARG A 2 19.81 -63.90 17.76
N ARG A 3 19.14 -63.26 16.78
CA ARG A 3 19.17 -63.56 15.32
C ARG A 3 18.05 -62.75 14.63
N LEU A 4 18.35 -61.77 13.77
CA LEU A 4 18.68 -61.85 12.33
C LEU A 4 17.53 -62.40 11.43
N ILE A 5 17.21 -61.60 10.37
CA ILE A 5 17.13 -61.98 8.92
C ILE A 5 15.75 -61.95 8.19
N ILE A 6 15.72 -61.13 7.11
CA ILE A 6 15.03 -61.25 5.78
C ILE A 6 13.51 -61.02 5.73
N SER A 7 12.83 -60.56 4.66
CA SER A 7 13.04 -59.80 3.40
C SER A 7 11.79 -60.10 2.54
N SER A 8 11.39 -59.16 1.68
CA SER A 8 10.70 -59.40 0.38
C SER A 8 9.18 -59.66 0.30
N VAL A 9 8.46 -58.64 -0.19
CA VAL A 9 7.51 -58.59 -1.33
C VAL A 9 6.88 -59.91 -1.82
N PHE A 10 5.54 -59.97 -1.94
CA PHE A 10 4.85 -60.57 -3.10
C PHE A 10 3.42 -60.04 -3.32
N LEU A 11 3.11 -59.91 -4.60
CA LEU A 11 1.93 -59.39 -5.30
C LEU A 11 0.89 -60.48 -5.57
N ALA A 12 -0.40 -60.18 -5.45
CA ALA A 12 -1.55 -60.76 -6.19
C ALA A 12 -2.82 -60.02 -5.69
N GLY A 13 -3.77 -59.53 -6.48
CA GLY A 13 -4.28 -59.97 -7.78
C GLY A 13 -5.81 -59.95 -7.67
N ALA A 14 -6.45 -59.03 -8.40
CA ALA A 14 -7.88 -58.73 -8.35
C ALA A 14 -8.80 -59.86 -8.81
N LEU A 15 -10.07 -59.92 -8.33
CA LEU A 15 -11.29 -59.74 -9.14
C LEU A 15 -12.61 -59.87 -8.35
N ALA A 16 -13.52 -58.94 -8.66
CA ALA A 16 -14.95 -59.12 -8.93
C ALA A 16 -16.04 -59.01 -7.83
N LEU A 17 -16.81 -57.90 -8.01
CA LEU A 17 -18.28 -57.74 -8.01
C LEU A 17 -19.11 -57.96 -6.73
N GLY A 18 -19.87 -56.92 -6.35
CA GLY A 18 -21.08 -57.05 -5.53
C GLY A 18 -21.52 -55.74 -4.85
N VAL A 19 -22.51 -55.06 -5.43
CA VAL A 19 -23.01 -53.72 -5.12
C VAL A 19 -24.10 -53.74 -4.03
N PHE A 20 -24.06 -52.77 -3.09
CA PHE A 20 -25.16 -52.17 -2.27
C PHE A 20 -25.77 -53.04 -1.12
N VAL A 21 -26.16 -52.58 0.08
CA VAL A 21 -26.49 -51.27 0.70
C VAL A 21 -26.26 -51.40 2.23
N GLY A 22 -25.83 -50.33 2.90
CA GLY A 22 -26.47 -49.95 4.17
C GLY A 22 -25.64 -50.09 5.44
N GLY A 23 -24.96 -49.01 5.80
CA GLY A 23 -24.85 -48.57 7.20
C GLY A 23 -23.85 -49.31 8.08
N LEU A 24 -22.56 -49.15 7.78
CA LEU A 24 -21.57 -49.11 8.84
C LEU A 24 -21.16 -47.66 8.99
N PHE A 25 -21.60 -47.02 10.08
CA PHE A 25 -21.07 -45.74 10.50
C PHE A 25 -19.57 -45.90 10.70
N ALA A 26 -18.79 -45.51 9.69
CA ALA A 26 -17.43 -45.11 9.94
C ALA A 26 -17.54 -43.87 10.83
N VAL A 27 -17.08 -44.01 12.06
CA VAL A 27 -16.78 -42.87 12.93
C VAL A 27 -15.63 -42.16 12.23
N GLU A 28 -15.96 -41.25 11.33
CA GLU A 28 -15.00 -40.40 10.65
C GLU A 28 -14.58 -39.32 11.65
N SER A 29 -13.27 -39.20 11.80
CA SER A 29 -12.60 -38.42 12.83
C SER A 29 -13.12 -36.99 12.90
N ASP A 30 -13.71 -36.66 14.04
CA ASP A 30 -14.22 -35.37 14.49
C ASP A 30 -13.16 -34.26 14.63
N LEU A 31 -12.15 -34.20 13.76
CA LEU A 31 -11.13 -33.13 13.74
C LEU A 31 -10.67 -32.81 12.31
N LEU A 32 -11.61 -32.57 11.38
CA LEU A 32 -11.28 -31.74 10.21
C LEU A 32 -11.02 -30.31 10.70
N PRO A 33 -9.96 -29.63 10.24
CA PRO A 33 -9.78 -28.23 10.61
C PRO A 33 -10.97 -27.42 10.10
N ARG A 34 -11.54 -26.59 10.97
CA ARG A 34 -12.65 -25.67 10.63
C ARG A 34 -12.20 -24.51 9.72
N PHE A 35 -11.06 -24.68 9.07
CA PHE A 35 -10.29 -23.67 8.39
C PHE A 35 -9.26 -24.30 7.45
N ALA A 36 -8.89 -23.59 6.40
CA ALA A 36 -7.80 -23.93 5.52
C ALA A 36 -6.53 -23.15 5.88
N LEU A 37 -5.37 -23.74 5.64
CA LEU A 37 -4.09 -23.02 5.81
C LEU A 37 -3.64 -22.32 4.52
N LYS A 38 -4.17 -22.73 3.37
CA LYS A 38 -3.81 -22.23 2.05
C LYS A 38 -5.06 -21.94 1.24
N ASN A 39 -4.99 -20.93 0.39
CA ASN A 39 -6.05 -20.69 -0.59
C ASN A 39 -6.13 -21.87 -1.58
N GLY A 40 -7.36 -22.30 -1.85
CA GLY A 40 -7.66 -23.41 -2.74
C GLY A 40 -7.86 -24.76 -2.03
N ASP A 41 -7.64 -24.85 -0.72
CA ASP A 41 -8.06 -25.97 0.14
C ASP A 41 -9.48 -25.64 0.66
N VAL A 42 -10.47 -25.75 -0.22
CA VAL A 42 -11.83 -25.23 0.05
C VAL A 42 -12.64 -26.16 0.93
N ASN A 43 -12.30 -27.44 0.94
CA ASN A 43 -12.96 -28.46 1.74
C ASN A 43 -12.36 -28.56 3.17
N GLY A 44 -11.19 -27.95 3.41
CA GLY A 44 -10.53 -27.90 4.71
C GLY A 44 -9.86 -29.21 5.11
N ASP A 45 -9.40 -30.02 4.16
CA ASP A 45 -8.68 -31.27 4.44
C ASP A 45 -7.15 -31.08 4.51
N LEU A 46 -6.66 -29.85 4.33
CA LEU A 46 -5.24 -29.44 4.32
C LEU A 46 -4.48 -29.88 3.07
N GLU A 47 -5.14 -30.52 2.11
CA GLU A 47 -4.61 -30.85 0.81
C GLU A 47 -5.16 -29.87 -0.24
N ARG A 48 -4.43 -29.66 -1.33
CA ARG A 48 -4.95 -28.92 -2.49
C ARG A 48 -4.96 -29.89 -3.65
N ASP A 49 -6.13 -30.41 -3.98
CA ASP A 49 -6.27 -31.49 -4.95
C ASP A 49 -7.55 -31.39 -5.80
N LEU A 50 -7.87 -32.46 -6.52
CA LEU A 50 -9.05 -32.48 -7.40
C LEU A 50 -10.37 -32.30 -6.63
N SER A 51 -10.42 -32.74 -5.37
CA SER A 51 -11.61 -32.66 -4.53
C SER A 51 -11.99 -31.21 -4.24
N ASP A 52 -11.03 -30.30 -4.15
CA ASP A 52 -11.26 -28.86 -4.00
C ASP A 52 -11.93 -28.25 -5.23
N GLY A 53 -11.47 -28.61 -6.42
CA GLY A 53 -12.09 -28.15 -7.67
C GLY A 53 -13.54 -28.65 -7.80
N VAL A 54 -13.79 -29.89 -7.41
CA VAL A 54 -15.15 -30.47 -7.37
C VAL A 54 -16.02 -29.79 -6.31
N TYR A 55 -15.47 -29.52 -5.13
CA TYR A 55 -16.16 -28.85 -4.04
C TYR A 55 -16.56 -27.43 -4.45
N LEU A 56 -15.66 -26.68 -5.07
CA LEU A 56 -15.90 -25.30 -5.51
C LEU A 56 -16.97 -25.25 -6.60
N LEU A 57 -16.91 -26.14 -7.60
CA LEU A 57 -17.98 -26.27 -8.61
C LEU A 57 -19.32 -26.68 -8.00
N SER A 58 -19.31 -27.57 -7.02
CA SER A 58 -20.53 -27.98 -6.32
C SER A 58 -21.13 -26.84 -5.51
N HIS A 59 -20.30 -25.99 -4.91
CA HIS A 59 -20.76 -24.81 -4.20
C HIS A 59 -21.41 -23.81 -5.15
N LEU A 60 -20.75 -23.51 -6.27
CA LEU A 60 -21.21 -22.54 -7.28
C LEU A 60 -22.51 -22.97 -7.97
N PHE A 61 -22.67 -24.25 -8.29
CA PHE A 61 -23.79 -24.71 -9.14
C PHE A 61 -24.86 -25.52 -8.40
N LEU A 62 -24.53 -26.14 -7.27
CA LEU A 62 -25.41 -27.07 -6.55
C LEU A 62 -25.77 -26.59 -5.14
N GLY A 63 -25.22 -25.46 -4.70
CA GLY A 63 -25.53 -24.86 -3.39
C GLY A 63 -25.04 -25.68 -2.21
N THR A 64 -23.94 -26.42 -2.36
CA THR A 64 -23.26 -27.05 -1.22
C THR A 64 -22.72 -25.99 -0.26
N PRO A 65 -22.34 -26.36 0.99
CA PRO A 65 -21.77 -25.42 1.94
C PRO A 65 -20.60 -24.60 1.36
N ALA A 66 -20.46 -23.36 1.83
CA ALA A 66 -19.36 -22.50 1.40
C ALA A 66 -17.98 -23.09 1.75
N PRO A 67 -16.93 -22.73 1.00
CA PRO A 67 -15.54 -23.02 1.37
C PRO A 67 -15.22 -22.64 2.81
N VAL A 68 -14.40 -23.47 3.47
CA VAL A 68 -13.94 -23.18 4.84
C VAL A 68 -13.11 -21.88 4.88
N PRO A 69 -13.12 -21.12 5.99
CA PRO A 69 -12.35 -19.89 6.10
C PRO A 69 -10.83 -20.15 6.15
N LEU A 70 -10.00 -19.16 5.82
CA LEU A 70 -8.54 -19.25 5.97
C LEU A 70 -8.12 -18.96 7.42
N ALA A 71 -7.25 -19.79 7.99
CA ALA A 71 -6.86 -19.75 9.40
C ALA A 71 -5.91 -18.59 9.75
N ASN A 72 -5.05 -18.21 8.81
CA ASN A 72 -3.95 -17.25 9.03
C ASN A 72 -4.32 -15.80 8.66
N CYS A 73 -5.56 -15.58 8.21
CA CYS A 73 -6.11 -14.23 8.03
C CYS A 73 -6.67 -13.78 9.39
N ALA A 74 -5.81 -13.25 10.25
CA ALA A 74 -6.23 -12.76 11.56
C ALA A 74 -7.16 -11.54 11.40
N GLY A 75 -8.47 -11.75 11.54
CA GLY A 75 -9.41 -10.71 11.94
C GLY A 75 -10.30 -10.10 10.85
N TRP A 76 -9.93 -10.11 9.58
CA TRP A 76 -10.73 -9.44 8.52
C TRP A 76 -10.85 -10.31 7.27
N ALA A 77 -12.05 -10.39 6.70
CA ALA A 77 -12.28 -10.87 5.34
C ALA A 77 -13.53 -10.19 4.74
N PRO A 78 -13.63 -10.00 3.40
CA PRO A 78 -12.67 -10.46 2.38
C PRO A 78 -12.39 -9.48 1.22
N ASP A 79 -11.11 -9.21 0.95
CA ASP A 79 -10.64 -9.18 -0.45
C ASP A 79 -10.00 -10.53 -0.83
N VAL A 80 -9.72 -11.40 0.15
CA VAL A 80 -9.20 -12.76 -0.06
C VAL A 80 -10.21 -13.76 0.48
N GLN A 81 -10.78 -14.55 -0.41
CA GLN A 81 -11.72 -15.62 -0.08
C GLN A 81 -11.05 -16.96 -0.36
N ASN A 82 -11.18 -17.94 0.54
CA ASN A 82 -10.74 -19.29 0.20
C ASN A 82 -11.48 -19.78 -1.05
N GLY A 83 -10.74 -20.16 -2.09
CA GLY A 83 -11.32 -20.55 -3.37
C GLY A 83 -11.37 -19.44 -4.43
N ASP A 84 -10.96 -18.20 -4.13
CA ASP A 84 -10.55 -17.21 -5.15
C ASP A 84 -9.09 -17.49 -5.52
N THR A 85 -8.87 -18.53 -6.33
CA THR A 85 -7.53 -19.07 -6.60
C THR A 85 -6.78 -18.26 -7.64
N ASN A 86 -7.47 -17.45 -8.45
CA ASN A 86 -6.85 -16.57 -9.43
C ASN A 86 -6.53 -15.17 -8.84
N GLY A 87 -7.09 -14.84 -7.67
CA GLY A 87 -6.84 -13.62 -6.90
C GLY A 87 -7.51 -12.37 -7.50
N ASP A 88 -8.61 -12.52 -8.24
CA ASP A 88 -9.30 -11.40 -8.87
C ASP A 88 -10.38 -10.75 -7.98
N GLY A 89 -10.56 -11.27 -6.77
CA GLY A 89 -11.50 -10.77 -5.75
C GLY A 89 -12.89 -11.39 -5.83
N GLU A 90 -13.18 -12.19 -6.87
CA GLU A 90 -14.44 -12.89 -7.05
C GLU A 90 -14.23 -14.40 -6.91
N ARG A 91 -15.20 -15.10 -6.30
CA ARG A 91 -15.22 -16.56 -6.28
C ARG A 91 -16.19 -17.06 -7.34
N ASP A 92 -15.69 -17.39 -8.53
CA ASP A 92 -16.50 -17.77 -9.68
C ASP A 92 -15.97 -18.99 -10.44
N VAL A 93 -16.48 -19.24 -11.65
CA VAL A 93 -16.10 -20.43 -12.44
C VAL A 93 -14.65 -20.40 -12.91
N SER A 94 -14.00 -19.23 -12.93
CA SER A 94 -12.60 -19.07 -13.29
C SER A 94 -11.66 -19.73 -12.28
N ASP A 95 -12.06 -19.80 -11.00
CA ASP A 95 -11.26 -20.38 -9.92
C ASP A 95 -11.07 -21.89 -10.00
N PRO A 96 -12.11 -22.73 -10.11
CA PRO A 96 -11.90 -24.16 -10.27
C PRO A 96 -11.15 -24.45 -11.58
N ILE A 97 -11.30 -23.62 -12.61
CA ILE A 97 -10.51 -23.73 -13.84
C ILE A 97 -9.03 -23.44 -13.56
N HIS A 98 -8.73 -22.36 -12.84
CA HIS A 98 -7.38 -21.97 -12.45
C HIS A 98 -6.71 -23.03 -11.57
N LEU A 99 -7.43 -23.53 -10.55
CA LEU A 99 -6.96 -24.59 -9.66
C LEU A 99 -6.63 -25.88 -10.43
N LEU A 100 -7.50 -26.30 -11.36
CA LEU A 100 -7.25 -27.48 -12.21
C LEU A 100 -6.09 -27.27 -13.18
N ARG A 101 -5.92 -26.05 -13.70
CA ARG A 101 -4.79 -25.69 -14.56
C ARG A 101 -3.46 -25.78 -13.82
N TRP A 102 -3.41 -25.26 -12.60
CA TRP A 102 -2.27 -25.42 -11.71
C TRP A 102 -1.98 -26.91 -11.44
N LEU A 103 -2.99 -27.69 -11.01
CA LEU A 103 -2.84 -29.11 -10.65
C LEU A 103 -2.29 -29.99 -11.80
N TYR A 104 -2.76 -29.78 -13.03
CA TYR A 104 -2.51 -30.72 -14.14
C TYR A 104 -1.60 -30.17 -15.23
N PHE A 105 -1.47 -28.85 -15.36
CA PHE A 105 -0.70 -28.22 -16.42
C PHE A 105 0.50 -27.41 -15.89
N GLY A 106 0.69 -27.33 -14.57
CA GLY A 106 1.82 -26.64 -13.96
C GLY A 106 1.82 -25.14 -14.24
N GLU A 107 0.61 -24.56 -14.35
CA GLU A 107 0.42 -23.11 -14.45
C GLU A 107 0.72 -22.41 -13.11
N ALA A 108 0.40 -21.12 -13.00
CA ALA A 108 0.69 -20.31 -11.80
C ALA A 108 0.10 -20.93 -10.52
N ASP A 109 0.82 -20.80 -9.40
CA ASP A 109 0.31 -21.22 -8.09
C ASP A 109 -0.98 -20.47 -7.74
N PRO A 110 -1.94 -21.09 -7.02
CA PRO A 110 -3.09 -20.38 -6.48
C PRO A 110 -2.66 -19.15 -5.69
N ALA A 111 -3.42 -18.06 -5.84
CA ALA A 111 -3.19 -16.81 -5.14
C ALA A 111 -2.95 -17.06 -3.65
N PRO A 112 -1.97 -16.41 -3.01
CA PRO A 112 -1.61 -16.71 -1.63
C PRO A 112 -2.79 -16.49 -0.65
N GLU A 113 -2.84 -17.29 0.40
CA GLU A 113 -3.85 -17.25 1.47
C GLU A 113 -4.02 -15.87 2.10
N CYS A 114 -2.93 -15.12 2.14
CA CYS A 114 -2.94 -13.71 2.46
C CYS A 114 -2.30 -13.03 1.25
N ALA A 115 -3.09 -12.73 0.22
CA ALA A 115 -2.65 -11.78 -0.78
C ALA A 115 -2.25 -10.52 -0.02
N SER A 116 -0.94 -10.22 -0.05
CA SER A 116 -0.55 -8.87 0.28
C SER A 116 -1.35 -7.98 -0.66
N PHE A 117 -1.95 -6.93 -0.13
CA PHE A 117 -2.69 -5.87 -0.85
C PHE A 117 -1.98 -5.34 -2.12
N LEU A 118 -0.74 -5.78 -2.36
CA LEU A 118 0.19 -5.40 -3.42
C LEU A 118 0.03 -6.21 -4.73
N ASP A 119 -0.47 -7.44 -4.70
CA ASP A 119 -0.51 -8.29 -5.92
C ASP A 119 -1.68 -7.94 -6.86
N ALA A 120 -2.75 -7.30 -6.34
CA ALA A 120 -3.88 -6.79 -7.13
C ALA A 120 -3.51 -5.57 -8.02
N PHE A 121 -2.33 -4.97 -7.82
CA PHE A 121 -1.89 -3.76 -8.53
C PHE A 121 -0.75 -4.00 -9.52
N GLY A 122 -0.62 -5.21 -10.06
CA GLY A 122 0.13 -5.49 -11.30
C GLY A 122 1.59 -5.03 -11.30
N GLY A 123 2.49 -5.90 -10.85
CA GLY A 123 3.93 -5.68 -10.98
C GLY A 123 4.72 -6.98 -10.92
N GLY A 124 4.92 -7.62 -12.07
CA GLY A 124 5.98 -8.62 -12.19
C GLY A 124 7.35 -7.95 -12.05
N GLY A 125 8.04 -8.20 -10.93
CA GLY A 125 9.45 -7.85 -10.76
C GLY A 125 9.81 -7.22 -9.41
N ALA A 126 10.76 -7.87 -8.72
CA ALA A 126 11.34 -7.54 -7.42
C ALA A 126 10.36 -7.61 -6.22
N LYS A 127 10.77 -8.32 -5.16
CA LYS A 127 10.05 -8.33 -3.87
C LYS A 127 9.99 -6.88 -3.36
N ASN A 128 8.79 -6.35 -3.13
CA ASN A 128 8.61 -5.05 -2.48
C ASN A 128 9.39 -5.07 -1.13
N PRO A 129 10.41 -4.21 -0.95
CA PRO A 129 11.20 -4.21 0.28
C PRO A 129 10.40 -3.76 1.50
N ASN A 130 9.22 -3.16 1.29
CA ASN A 130 8.34 -2.62 2.33
C ASN A 130 6.90 -3.15 2.18
N PRO A 131 6.57 -4.34 2.71
CA PRO A 131 5.27 -4.98 2.50
C PRO A 131 4.03 -4.21 2.97
N ARG A 132 4.19 -3.23 3.88
CA ARG A 132 3.09 -2.36 4.37
C ARG A 132 2.94 -1.06 3.57
N VAL A 133 3.87 -0.76 2.68
CA VAL A 133 3.85 0.43 1.83
C VAL A 133 3.35 0.01 0.47
N ILE A 134 2.32 0.70 -0.02
CA ILE A 134 1.83 0.53 -1.39
C ILE A 134 3.00 0.88 -2.35
N PRO A 135 3.15 0.22 -3.51
CA PRO A 135 4.27 0.51 -4.40
C PRO A 135 4.04 1.86 -5.11
N VAL A 136 5.11 2.63 -5.32
CA VAL A 136 5.04 3.96 -5.98
C VAL A 136 4.38 3.91 -7.38
N GLY A 137 4.53 2.79 -8.09
CA GLY A 137 3.93 2.59 -9.42
C GLY A 137 2.46 2.19 -9.40
N ALA A 138 1.87 1.90 -8.24
CA ALA A 138 0.48 1.51 -8.13
C ALA A 138 -0.47 2.70 -8.32
N LYS A 139 -1.65 2.43 -8.85
CA LYS A 139 -2.76 3.40 -8.95
C LYS A 139 -3.69 3.28 -7.75
N ALA A 140 -3.16 3.58 -6.57
CA ALA A 140 -3.90 3.49 -5.32
C ALA A 140 -5.14 4.40 -5.37
N HIS A 141 -6.32 3.84 -5.08
CA HIS A 141 -7.59 4.57 -5.09
C HIS A 141 -7.82 5.35 -6.42
N GLY A 142 -7.35 4.78 -7.54
CA GLY A 142 -7.52 5.35 -8.89
C GLY A 142 -6.58 6.50 -9.26
N GLN A 143 -5.62 6.87 -8.40
CA GLN A 143 -4.69 7.99 -8.61
C GLN A 143 -3.24 7.52 -8.52
N THR A 144 -2.33 8.24 -9.18
CA THR A 144 -0.89 8.00 -9.05
C THR A 144 -0.37 8.59 -7.73
N TYR A 145 0.82 8.16 -7.28
CA TYR A 145 1.49 8.78 -6.12
C TYR A 145 1.67 10.29 -6.27
N GLY A 146 2.04 10.75 -7.45
CA GLY A 146 2.21 12.18 -7.73
C GLY A 146 0.91 12.97 -7.63
N ASP A 147 -0.21 12.38 -8.08
CA ASP A 147 -1.52 13.01 -7.97
C ASP A 147 -2.00 13.06 -6.51
N TRP A 148 -1.67 12.05 -5.71
CA TRP A 148 -1.85 12.09 -4.25
C TRP A 148 -0.97 13.16 -3.60
N GLY A 149 0.26 13.36 -4.08
CA GLY A 149 1.10 14.49 -3.68
C GLY A 149 0.44 15.84 -3.97
N ALA A 150 -0.16 16.00 -5.15
CA ALA A 150 -0.89 17.22 -5.51
C ALA A 150 -2.15 17.41 -4.65
N ALA A 151 -2.84 16.31 -4.31
CA ALA A 151 -3.98 16.35 -3.40
C ALA A 151 -3.57 16.73 -1.98
N TRP A 152 -2.43 16.23 -1.49
CA TRP A 152 -1.85 16.59 -0.21
C TRP A 152 -1.54 18.09 -0.14
N TRP A 153 -0.95 18.68 -1.19
CA TRP A 153 -0.69 20.13 -1.23
C TRP A 153 -1.97 20.97 -1.20
N ARG A 154 -3.01 20.54 -1.93
CA ARG A 154 -4.32 21.22 -1.88
C ARG A 154 -4.95 21.16 -0.50
N TRP A 155 -4.83 20.02 0.19
CA TRP A 155 -5.28 19.88 1.58
C TRP A 155 -4.46 20.78 2.53
N ALA A 156 -3.14 20.65 2.51
CA ALA A 156 -2.24 21.36 3.41
C ALA A 156 -2.34 22.89 3.27
N LEU A 157 -2.41 23.42 2.04
CA LEU A 157 -2.47 24.87 1.80
C LEU A 157 -3.89 25.43 1.74
N GLY A 158 -4.90 24.57 1.72
CA GLY A 158 -6.31 24.95 1.80
C GLY A 158 -6.78 25.25 3.23
N ILE A 159 -6.06 24.76 4.24
CA ILE A 159 -6.43 24.90 5.66
C ILE A 159 -5.83 26.18 6.26
N ALA A 160 -6.64 26.93 7.01
CA ALA A 160 -6.23 28.15 7.70
C ALA A 160 -5.15 27.88 8.75
N LYS A 161 -4.20 28.80 8.90
CA LYS A 161 -2.96 28.62 9.68
C LYS A 161 -3.17 28.29 11.17
N ASP A 162 -4.24 28.80 11.78
CA ASP A 162 -4.53 28.61 13.20
C ASP A 162 -4.93 27.17 13.56
N VAL A 163 -5.41 26.40 12.58
CA VAL A 163 -5.82 24.99 12.73
C VAL A 163 -5.09 24.08 11.74
N ASN A 164 -3.96 24.53 11.19
CA ASN A 164 -3.30 23.81 10.10
C ASN A 164 -2.45 22.65 10.63
N PRO A 165 -2.67 21.41 10.14
CA PRO A 165 -1.91 20.22 10.56
C PRO A 165 -0.40 20.33 10.35
N VAL A 166 0.07 21.13 9.38
CA VAL A 166 1.50 21.32 9.10
C VAL A 166 2.18 22.15 10.19
N THR A 167 1.51 23.15 10.73
CA THR A 167 2.04 24.05 11.76
C THR A 167 1.63 23.66 13.18
N ASP A 168 0.69 22.73 13.34
CA ASP A 168 0.31 22.16 14.63
C ASP A 168 1.43 21.23 15.16
N PRO A 169 2.07 21.56 16.30
CA PRO A 169 3.14 20.72 16.86
C PRO A 169 2.62 19.48 17.60
N SER A 170 1.31 19.43 17.93
CA SER A 170 0.72 18.45 18.87
C SER A 170 -0.10 17.35 18.21
N GLY A 171 -0.63 17.61 17.00
CA GLY A 171 -1.54 16.71 16.31
C GLY A 171 -3.02 16.90 16.66
N GLU A 172 -3.35 17.88 17.52
CA GLU A 172 -4.73 18.28 17.86
C GLU A 172 -5.60 18.51 16.62
N HIS A 173 -5.02 19.00 15.53
CA HIS A 173 -5.74 19.32 14.29
C HIS A 173 -5.58 18.27 13.18
N CYS A 174 -5.12 17.06 13.48
CA CYS A 174 -4.78 16.09 12.43
C CYS A 174 -5.97 15.61 11.56
N ASP A 175 -7.21 15.79 12.05
CA ASP A 175 -8.46 15.44 11.37
C ASP A 175 -9.02 16.58 10.51
N GLU A 176 -8.41 17.75 10.56
CA GLU A 176 -8.86 18.92 9.81
C GLU A 176 -8.81 18.69 8.29
N GLY A 177 -9.92 18.95 7.63
CA GLY A 177 -10.04 18.84 6.16
C GLY A 177 -9.86 17.43 5.59
N GLN A 178 -9.85 16.38 6.42
CA GLN A 178 -9.70 14.99 5.96
C GLN A 178 -10.98 14.49 5.28
N SER A 179 -10.84 13.68 4.22
CA SER A 179 -12.00 13.09 3.53
C SER A 179 -11.61 11.88 2.67
N GLY A 180 -12.59 11.07 2.27
CA GLY A 180 -12.36 9.93 1.38
C GLY A 180 -11.67 8.74 2.04
N SER A 181 -11.05 7.87 1.25
CA SER A 181 -10.39 6.63 1.70
C SER A 181 -8.93 6.82 2.12
N VAL A 182 -8.35 7.99 1.87
CA VAL A 182 -6.96 8.33 2.18
C VAL A 182 -6.93 9.38 3.30
N TRP A 183 -6.10 9.15 4.30
CA TRP A 183 -5.83 10.06 5.40
C TRP A 183 -4.44 10.68 5.21
N PHE A 184 -4.37 12.00 5.22
CA PHE A 184 -3.09 12.71 5.08
C PHE A 184 -2.42 12.91 6.44
N LEU A 185 -1.14 12.58 6.56
CA LEU A 185 -0.32 13.09 7.66
C LEU A 185 0.53 14.26 7.17
N ALA A 186 0.65 15.27 8.01
CA ALA A 186 1.47 16.43 7.72
C ALA A 186 2.95 16.19 8.06
N GLY A 187 3.84 16.76 7.25
CA GLY A 187 5.23 17.02 7.63
C GLY A 187 5.33 18.28 8.52
N THR A 188 6.45 19.00 8.41
CA THR A 188 6.64 20.34 8.99
C THR A 188 7.50 21.20 8.06
N PHE A 189 7.57 22.50 8.29
CA PHE A 189 8.50 23.41 7.60
C PHE A 189 9.95 23.33 8.10
N GLY A 190 10.29 22.33 8.93
CA GLY A 190 11.59 22.18 9.57
C GLY A 190 11.47 21.73 11.02
N GLY A 191 12.57 21.22 11.57
CA GLY A 191 12.68 20.86 12.98
C GLY A 191 11.92 19.60 13.36
N ASN A 192 11.71 19.42 14.67
CA ASN A 192 11.18 18.18 15.22
C ASN A 192 9.83 18.39 15.91
N VAL A 193 8.88 17.51 15.64
CA VAL A 193 7.55 17.51 16.27
C VAL A 193 7.12 16.08 16.63
N GLU A 194 6.29 15.98 17.65
CA GLU A 194 5.71 14.73 18.13
C GLU A 194 4.20 14.94 18.31
N ARG A 195 3.42 14.20 17.53
CA ARG A 195 1.98 14.41 17.36
C ARG A 195 1.20 13.20 17.80
N SER A 196 0.02 13.42 18.39
CA SER A 196 -0.97 12.37 18.64
C SER A 196 -2.18 12.60 17.74
N CYS A 197 -2.68 11.55 17.09
CA CYS A 197 -3.77 11.66 16.13
C CYS A 197 -4.67 10.43 16.14
N THR A 198 -5.98 10.63 16.08
CA THR A 198 -6.93 9.54 15.89
C THR A 198 -7.28 9.40 14.41
N VAL A 199 -7.17 8.19 13.87
CA VAL A 199 -7.44 7.87 12.47
C VAL A 199 -8.54 6.83 12.40
N PRO A 200 -9.61 7.02 11.59
CA PRO A 200 -10.61 5.98 11.41
C PRO A 200 -10.01 4.69 10.79
N ALA A 201 -10.51 3.54 11.22
CA ALA A 201 -10.11 2.25 10.65
C ALA A 201 -10.38 2.20 9.13
N GLY A 202 -9.53 1.45 8.41
CA GLY A 202 -9.66 1.26 6.96
C GLY A 202 -9.13 2.41 6.09
N LYS A 203 -8.57 3.49 6.68
CA LYS A 203 -7.92 4.56 5.91
C LYS A 203 -6.52 4.16 5.45
N THR A 204 -6.24 4.37 4.17
CA THR A 204 -4.87 4.38 3.65
C THR A 204 -4.19 5.67 4.11
N ILE A 205 -2.94 5.61 4.59
CA ILE A 205 -2.26 6.79 5.15
C ILE A 205 -1.23 7.30 4.15
N PHE A 206 -1.31 8.57 3.73
CA PHE A 206 -0.39 9.18 2.77
C PHE A 206 0.34 10.39 3.36
N PHE A 207 1.66 10.45 3.22
CA PHE A 207 2.46 11.52 3.81
C PHE A 207 3.80 11.76 3.08
N PRO A 208 4.34 12.99 3.12
CA PRO A 208 5.65 13.30 2.58
C PRO A 208 6.75 12.85 3.54
N LEU A 209 7.84 12.33 2.97
CA LEU A 209 9.15 12.32 3.63
C LEU A 209 9.86 13.65 3.36
N LEU A 210 9.88 14.06 2.09
CA LEU A 210 10.40 15.33 1.60
C LEU A 210 9.65 15.67 0.31
N ASN A 211 9.19 16.90 0.16
CA ASN A 211 8.42 17.30 -1.00
C ASN A 211 8.66 18.77 -1.36
N TYR A 212 8.31 19.09 -2.60
CA TYR A 212 8.37 20.43 -3.12
C TYR A 212 7.22 20.67 -4.10
N VAL A 213 6.82 21.93 -4.23
CA VAL A 213 5.81 22.36 -5.19
C VAL A 213 6.25 23.72 -5.73
N LEU A 214 6.10 23.89 -7.03
CA LEU A 214 6.30 25.18 -7.71
C LEU A 214 5.01 25.55 -8.42
N TRP A 215 4.72 26.84 -8.50
CA TRP A 215 3.50 27.35 -9.10
C TRP A 215 3.69 28.72 -9.77
N THR A 216 2.72 29.08 -10.62
CA THR A 216 2.69 30.39 -11.27
C THR A 216 1.72 31.34 -10.55
N PRO A 217 1.97 32.67 -10.60
CA PRO A 217 3.10 33.33 -11.26
C PRO A 217 4.38 33.44 -10.43
N GLU A 218 4.35 33.14 -9.13
CA GLU A 218 5.42 33.49 -8.19
C GLU A 218 6.78 32.86 -8.55
N ASP A 219 6.80 31.63 -9.04
CA ASP A 219 8.06 30.92 -9.33
C ASP A 219 8.57 31.11 -10.76
N LEU A 220 7.84 31.82 -11.63
CA LEU A 220 8.20 31.98 -13.05
C LEU A 220 9.58 32.62 -13.23
N ALA A 221 9.85 33.72 -12.51
CA ALA A 221 11.12 34.42 -12.62
C ALA A 221 12.30 33.55 -12.16
N PHE A 222 12.08 32.72 -11.12
CA PHE A 222 13.07 31.78 -10.64
C PHE A 222 13.36 30.71 -11.68
N VAL A 223 12.33 30.03 -12.20
CA VAL A 223 12.56 28.92 -13.14
C VAL A 223 13.01 29.37 -14.52
N ASP A 224 12.70 30.62 -14.92
CA ASP A 224 13.27 31.23 -16.13
C ASP A 224 14.77 31.46 -16.00
N SER A 225 15.27 31.73 -14.78
CA SER A 225 16.70 31.94 -14.52
C SER A 225 17.54 30.67 -14.64
N ILE A 226 16.92 29.49 -14.51
CA ILE A 226 17.56 28.18 -14.70
C ILE A 226 18.01 28.00 -16.17
N GLY A 227 17.39 28.73 -17.10
CA GLY A 227 17.90 28.88 -18.46
C GLY A 227 17.71 27.66 -19.33
N VAL A 228 16.58 26.95 -19.21
CA VAL A 228 16.21 25.82 -20.10
C VAL A 228 15.57 26.39 -21.39
N PRO A 229 16.31 26.53 -22.51
CA PRO A 229 15.83 27.29 -23.66
C PRO A 229 14.75 26.51 -24.42
N GLY A 230 13.62 27.17 -24.70
CA GLY A 230 12.51 26.56 -25.46
C GLY A 230 11.63 25.60 -24.65
N ALA A 231 11.90 25.43 -23.35
CA ALA A 231 11.08 24.61 -22.47
C ALA A 231 9.77 25.31 -22.07
N THR A 232 8.74 24.49 -21.90
CA THR A 232 7.46 24.87 -21.29
C THR A 232 7.63 25.18 -19.80
N THR A 233 6.63 25.85 -19.19
CA THR A 233 6.62 26.13 -17.75
C THR A 233 6.74 24.84 -16.92
N GLU A 234 6.00 23.80 -17.30
CA GLU A 234 6.04 22.50 -16.64
C GLU A 234 7.44 21.86 -16.68
N GLU A 235 8.09 21.84 -17.84
CA GLU A 235 9.44 21.27 -17.99
C GLU A 235 10.47 22.02 -17.14
N LYS A 236 10.35 23.35 -17.04
CA LYS A 236 11.20 24.16 -16.16
C LYS A 236 10.95 23.86 -14.69
N PHE A 237 9.68 23.73 -14.28
CA PHE A 237 9.31 23.33 -12.91
C PHE A 237 9.90 21.97 -12.54
N ARG A 238 9.76 20.97 -13.41
CA ARG A 238 10.31 19.63 -13.18
C ARG A 238 11.83 19.65 -13.08
N THR A 239 12.50 20.37 -13.99
CA THR A 239 13.98 20.53 -13.95
C THR A 239 14.45 21.19 -12.65
N ALA A 240 13.74 22.21 -12.17
CA ALA A 240 14.05 22.89 -10.91
C ALA A 240 13.87 21.96 -9.70
N MET A 241 12.78 21.18 -9.68
CA MET A 241 12.50 20.21 -8.64
C MET A 241 13.50 19.06 -8.62
N ASP A 242 13.91 18.56 -9.79
CA ASP A 242 14.98 17.56 -9.91
C ASP A 242 16.26 18.06 -9.27
N ALA A 243 16.71 19.26 -9.66
CA ALA A 243 17.90 19.86 -9.08
C ALA A 243 17.79 20.04 -7.57
N PHE A 244 16.61 20.39 -7.04
CA PHE A 244 16.43 20.54 -5.60
C PHE A 244 16.39 19.18 -4.87
N LEU A 245 15.51 18.27 -5.27
CA LEU A 245 15.25 17.01 -4.57
C LEU A 245 16.40 16.02 -4.68
N ASP A 246 17.24 16.09 -5.72
CA ASP A 246 18.44 15.26 -5.84
C ASP A 246 19.49 15.55 -4.75
N ASN A 247 19.34 16.66 -4.01
CA ASN A 247 20.18 17.01 -2.86
C ASN A 247 19.69 16.41 -1.53
N ALA A 248 18.63 15.59 -1.54
CA ALA A 248 18.19 14.85 -0.36
C ALA A 248 19.30 13.89 0.10
N THR A 249 19.83 14.10 1.30
CA THR A 249 20.96 13.31 1.84
C THR A 249 20.48 12.14 2.68
N THR A 250 19.32 12.25 3.33
CA THR A 250 18.79 11.22 4.23
C THR A 250 17.28 11.18 4.14
N LEU A 251 16.73 9.97 4.04
CA LEU A 251 15.32 9.67 4.23
C LEU A 251 15.25 8.46 5.16
N THR A 252 14.48 8.57 6.24
CA THR A 252 14.23 7.46 7.16
C THR A 252 12.75 7.41 7.52
N CYS A 253 12.21 6.21 7.69
CA CYS A 253 10.87 6.01 8.20
C CYS A 253 10.79 4.70 8.96
N THR A 254 10.13 4.70 10.12
CA THR A 254 9.77 3.48 10.86
C THR A 254 8.27 3.45 11.08
N VAL A 255 7.67 2.28 10.93
CA VAL A 255 6.27 2.01 11.31
C VAL A 255 6.28 0.92 12.37
N ASP A 256 5.75 1.20 13.56
CA ASP A 256 5.77 0.32 14.72
C ASP A 256 7.19 -0.18 15.06
N GLY A 257 8.18 0.71 14.90
CA GLY A 257 9.61 0.40 15.10
C GLY A 257 10.27 -0.42 13.98
N VAL A 258 9.53 -0.82 12.94
CA VAL A 258 10.09 -1.50 11.77
C VAL A 258 10.56 -0.47 10.76
N ALA A 259 11.87 -0.45 10.49
CA ALA A 259 12.47 0.45 9.50
C ALA A 259 12.06 0.08 8.08
N LEU A 260 11.64 1.09 7.33
CA LEU A 260 11.40 1.01 5.89
C LEU A 260 12.70 1.24 5.13
N ASN A 261 12.86 0.55 4.01
CA ASN A 261 14.08 0.51 3.22
C ASN A 261 13.87 1.18 1.86
N ASP A 262 14.96 1.56 1.20
CA ASP A 262 14.94 2.06 -0.18
C ASP A 262 13.99 3.25 -0.39
N LEU A 263 13.92 4.17 0.58
CA LEU A 263 12.94 5.26 0.57
C LEU A 263 13.10 6.24 -0.60
N PHE A 264 14.30 6.32 -1.19
CA PHE A 264 14.55 7.10 -2.39
C PHE A 264 13.83 6.55 -3.64
N SER A 265 13.43 5.28 -3.67
CA SER A 265 12.65 4.72 -4.78
C SER A 265 11.17 5.13 -4.76
N TYR A 266 10.71 5.80 -3.71
CA TYR A 266 9.34 6.31 -3.57
C TYR A 266 9.17 7.77 -4.03
N ARG A 267 10.07 8.24 -4.91
CA ARG A 267 9.93 9.55 -5.54
C ARG A 267 8.79 9.55 -6.55
N ALA A 268 7.92 10.53 -6.50
CA ALA A 268 6.83 10.68 -7.45
C ALA A 268 6.49 12.15 -7.68
N SER A 269 6.41 12.52 -8.96
CA SER A 269 5.94 13.82 -9.41
C SER A 269 4.51 13.74 -9.94
N SER A 270 3.75 14.83 -9.81
CA SER A 270 2.40 14.94 -10.35
C SER A 270 2.36 14.63 -11.84
N SER A 271 1.23 14.08 -12.31
CA SER A 271 1.01 13.70 -13.70
C SER A 271 1.37 14.81 -14.70
N THR A 272 1.64 14.42 -15.95
CA THR A 272 1.94 15.38 -17.03
C THR A 272 0.87 16.44 -17.15
N GLY A 273 1.29 17.67 -17.40
CA GLY A 273 0.49 18.88 -17.26
C GLY A 273 0.76 19.58 -15.94
N THR A 274 0.00 20.65 -15.74
CA THR A 274 -0.04 21.41 -14.49
C THR A 274 -1.38 21.19 -13.81
N THR A 275 -1.42 21.34 -12.49
CA THR A 275 -2.68 21.25 -11.74
C THR A 275 -2.96 22.55 -10.99
N PRO A 276 -4.23 22.96 -10.86
CA PRO A 276 -4.57 24.14 -10.08
C PRO A 276 -4.31 23.89 -8.58
N LEU A 277 -3.77 24.91 -7.92
CA LEU A 277 -3.53 24.93 -6.48
C LEU A 277 -4.23 26.15 -5.88
N LEU A 278 -5.12 25.92 -4.92
CA LEU A 278 -5.80 26.99 -4.21
C LEU A 278 -5.11 27.22 -2.86
N LEU A 279 -4.54 28.40 -2.67
CA LEU A 279 -4.16 28.87 -1.34
C LEU A 279 -5.42 29.35 -0.64
N GLY A 280 -5.78 28.70 0.47
CA GLY A 280 -6.97 29.03 1.23
C GLY A 280 -6.89 30.43 1.89
N PRO A 281 -8.02 31.00 2.31
CA PRO A 281 -8.01 32.18 3.18
C PRO A 281 -7.22 31.91 4.45
N ASP A 282 -6.44 32.90 4.92
CA ASP A 282 -5.59 32.81 6.12
C ASP A 282 -4.67 31.57 6.14
N ASN A 283 -4.18 31.13 4.97
CA ASN A 283 -3.30 29.96 4.86
C ASN A 283 -1.92 30.18 5.50
N VAL A 284 -1.19 29.08 5.71
CA VAL A 284 0.13 29.05 6.35
C VAL A 284 1.23 29.82 5.60
N LEU A 285 1.07 30.13 4.32
CA LEU A 285 2.05 30.85 3.51
C LEU A 285 1.82 32.36 3.48
N GLN A 286 0.71 32.85 4.04
CA GLN A 286 0.36 34.28 4.02
C GLN A 286 1.40 35.14 4.75
N ASP A 287 1.92 34.64 5.87
CA ASP A 287 2.98 35.33 6.64
C ASP A 287 4.35 35.32 5.91
N PHE A 288 4.49 34.48 4.88
CA PHE A 288 5.64 34.43 3.98
C PHE A 288 5.44 35.30 2.73
N GLY A 289 4.34 36.06 2.64
CA GLY A 289 4.06 36.98 1.55
C GLY A 289 3.28 36.37 0.38
N TYR A 290 2.74 35.16 0.53
CA TYR A 290 1.91 34.52 -0.49
C TYR A 290 0.42 34.71 -0.18
N PRO A 291 -0.29 35.61 -0.89
CA PRO A 291 -1.70 35.85 -0.62
C PRO A 291 -2.55 34.64 -1.04
N ASP A 292 -3.75 34.54 -0.45
CA ASP A 292 -4.76 33.56 -0.83
C ASP A 292 -5.17 33.68 -2.30
N GLY A 293 -5.77 32.62 -2.84
CA GLY A 293 -6.29 32.60 -4.20
C GLY A 293 -5.72 31.49 -5.07
N LEU A 294 -6.28 31.38 -6.27
CA LEU A 294 -5.99 30.31 -7.22
C LEU A 294 -4.66 30.55 -7.93
N ARG A 295 -3.81 29.53 -7.96
CA ARG A 295 -2.66 29.41 -8.85
C ARG A 295 -3.03 28.40 -9.93
N GLU A 296 -3.09 28.87 -11.18
CA GLU A 296 -3.63 28.07 -12.29
C GLU A 296 -2.72 26.90 -12.65
N GLU A 297 -1.41 27.11 -12.51
CA GLU A 297 -0.41 26.11 -12.87
C GLU A 297 0.48 25.81 -11.67
N SER A 298 0.45 24.55 -11.21
CA SER A 298 1.40 24.03 -10.23
C SER A 298 1.86 22.62 -10.62
N VAL A 299 3.07 22.29 -10.20
CA VAL A 299 3.66 20.94 -10.28
C VAL A 299 4.21 20.61 -8.90
N THR A 300 4.06 19.36 -8.49
CA THR A 300 4.69 18.85 -7.26
C THR A 300 5.57 17.65 -7.55
N ASP A 301 6.61 17.49 -6.76
CA ASP A 301 7.47 16.31 -6.71
C ASP A 301 7.91 16.09 -5.26
N GLY A 302 8.28 14.87 -4.93
CA GLY A 302 8.74 14.51 -3.60
C GLY A 302 8.89 13.02 -3.42
N TYR A 303 9.45 12.66 -2.28
CA TYR A 303 9.49 11.31 -1.75
C TYR A 303 8.27 11.14 -0.83
N TRP A 304 7.36 10.25 -1.21
CA TRP A 304 6.07 10.08 -0.55
C TRP A 304 5.88 8.64 -0.11
N LEU A 305 5.21 8.43 1.02
CA LEU A 305 4.80 7.09 1.44
C LEU A 305 3.29 7.00 1.49
N MET A 306 2.80 5.84 1.07
CA MET A 306 1.41 5.45 1.23
C MET A 306 1.34 4.11 1.95
N LEU A 307 0.87 4.10 3.18
CA LEU A 307 0.68 2.89 3.96
C LEU A 307 -0.68 2.30 3.66
N ALA A 308 -0.72 0.98 3.46
CA ALA A 308 -1.97 0.23 3.54
C ALA A 308 -2.65 0.50 4.90
N PRO A 309 -3.99 0.35 5.00
CA PRO A 309 -4.70 0.60 6.24
C PRO A 309 -4.06 -0.12 7.42
N LEU A 310 -3.80 0.65 8.48
CA LEU A 310 -3.26 0.08 9.71
C LEU A 310 -4.35 -0.70 10.45
N PRO A 311 -3.98 -1.77 11.17
CA PRO A 311 -4.87 -2.42 12.14
C PRO A 311 -5.48 -1.41 13.13
N GLU A 312 -6.63 -1.75 13.70
CA GLU A 312 -7.13 -1.01 14.86
C GLU A 312 -6.16 -1.11 16.04
N GLY A 313 -5.98 -0.02 16.78
CA GLY A 313 -5.09 0.08 17.92
C GLY A 313 -4.04 1.18 17.78
N GLU A 314 -3.00 1.08 18.61
CA GLU A 314 -1.94 2.07 18.72
C GLU A 314 -0.80 1.79 17.75
N HIS A 315 -0.41 2.80 17.01
CA HIS A 315 0.66 2.74 16.03
C HIS A 315 1.63 3.92 16.18
N THR A 316 2.89 3.69 15.85
CA THR A 316 3.88 4.77 15.82
C THR A 316 4.51 4.86 14.45
N ILE A 317 4.45 6.05 13.84
CA ILE A 317 5.17 6.38 12.61
C ILE A 317 6.21 7.44 12.96
N VAL A 318 7.47 7.18 12.64
CA VAL A 318 8.54 8.17 12.76
C VAL A 318 9.19 8.32 11.41
N PHE A 319 9.22 9.53 10.87
CA PHE A 319 9.91 9.81 9.64
C PHE A 319 10.79 11.05 9.75
N SER A 320 11.91 11.02 9.03
CA SER A 320 12.88 12.10 9.00
C SER A 320 13.42 12.25 7.59
N SER A 321 13.73 13.49 7.23
CA SER A 321 14.45 13.80 6.00
C SER A 321 15.50 14.87 6.26
N GLU A 322 16.61 14.77 5.55
CA GLU A 322 17.62 15.81 5.48
C GLU A 322 17.91 16.12 4.01
N LEU A 323 18.10 17.41 3.74
CA LEU A 323 18.55 17.91 2.44
C LEU A 323 19.60 18.99 2.71
N VAL A 324 20.72 18.88 2.01
CA VAL A 324 21.78 19.89 2.04
C VAL A 324 22.09 20.24 0.60
N CYS A 325 21.94 21.51 0.27
CA CYS A 325 22.20 22.01 -1.07
C CYS A 325 23.16 23.19 -0.98
N THR A 326 24.21 23.17 -1.79
CA THR A 326 25.13 24.30 -1.89
C THR A 326 24.64 25.31 -2.92
N ALA A 327 25.19 26.53 -2.86
CA ALA A 327 24.90 27.58 -3.84
C ALA A 327 25.23 27.15 -5.29
N ALA A 328 26.15 26.21 -5.49
CA ALA A 328 26.44 25.66 -6.82
C ALA A 328 25.36 24.69 -7.33
N GLU A 329 24.64 24.04 -6.41
CA GLU A 329 23.65 22.99 -6.69
C GLU A 329 22.21 23.53 -6.69
N CYS A 330 21.88 24.51 -5.83
CA CYS A 330 20.56 25.14 -5.72
C CYS A 330 20.57 26.61 -6.13
N PHE A 331 21.04 26.90 -7.34
CA PHE A 331 20.80 28.19 -7.99
C PHE A 331 21.24 29.41 -7.17
N GLY A 332 22.35 29.30 -6.44
CA GLY A 332 22.94 30.37 -5.64
C GLY A 332 22.56 30.37 -4.15
N LEU A 333 21.83 29.36 -3.66
CA LEU A 333 21.43 29.25 -2.26
C LEU A 333 22.19 28.13 -1.54
N ASP A 334 22.93 28.48 -0.48
CA ASP A 334 23.35 27.50 0.53
C ASP A 334 22.17 27.24 1.47
N PHE A 335 21.67 26.02 1.49
CA PHE A 335 20.46 25.63 2.19
C PHE A 335 20.63 24.27 2.87
N ALA A 336 20.26 24.20 4.14
CA ALA A 336 20.17 22.95 4.87
C ALA A 336 18.79 22.85 5.51
N PHE A 337 18.14 21.71 5.29
CA PHE A 337 16.82 21.37 5.79
C PHE A 337 16.88 20.03 6.50
N GLY A 338 16.18 19.95 7.62
CA GLY A 338 16.07 18.73 8.41
C GLY A 338 14.74 18.72 9.17
N VAL A 339 14.07 17.59 9.13
CA VAL A 339 12.86 17.32 9.90
C VAL A 339 12.90 15.96 10.55
N THR A 340 12.25 15.85 11.71
CA THR A 340 11.84 14.57 12.29
C THR A 340 10.43 14.71 12.81
N VAL A 341 9.53 13.87 12.33
CA VAL A 341 8.13 13.88 12.70
C VAL A 341 7.78 12.53 13.30
N THR A 342 7.30 12.55 14.53
CA THR A 342 6.75 11.38 15.21
C THR A 342 5.24 11.52 15.29
N TYR A 343 4.51 10.51 14.81
CA TYR A 343 3.08 10.36 15.02
C TYR A 343 2.80 9.15 15.90
N HIS A 344 2.04 9.37 16.95
CA HIS A 344 1.31 8.35 17.70
C HIS A 344 -0.11 8.33 17.18
N LEU A 345 -0.47 7.24 16.51
CA LEU A 345 -1.78 7.08 15.89
C LEU A 345 -2.63 6.12 16.71
N THR A 346 -3.84 6.54 17.05
CA THR A 346 -4.89 5.65 17.55
C THR A 346 -5.84 5.35 16.38
N VAL A 347 -5.90 4.08 15.95
CA VAL A 347 -6.78 3.64 14.87
C VAL A 347 -8.03 3.00 15.47
N GLU A 348 -9.21 3.55 15.18
CA GLU A 348 -10.50 3.09 15.74
C GLU A 348 -11.64 3.10 14.72
N GLY A 349 -12.63 2.22 14.90
CA GLY A 349 -13.73 1.96 13.96
C GLY A 349 -15.10 2.50 14.37
#